data_AF-A0A933ZDT8-F1
#
_entry.id   AF-A0A933ZDT8-F1
#
_cell.length_a   1.000
_cell.length_b   1.000
_cell.length_c   1.000
_cell.angle_alpha   90.00
_cell.angle_beta   90.00
_cell.angle_gamma   90.00
#
_symmetry.space_group_name_H-M   'P 1'
#
loop_
_entity.id
_entity.type
_entity.pdbx_description
1 polymer ?
#
loop_
_entity_poly.entity_id
_entity_poly.type
_entity_poly.pdbx_seq_one_letter_code
_entity_poly.pdbx_strand_id
1 'polypeptide(L)'
;MRLPWMLFVAAVAPGCTCLGHPRSEPGSSPSASAAAPRTAARDAATRTNGTSTTGTWNGRAFEALGAHAEIHAKWMTITVMNREVGCTDHKLRETDMALQLTIPTGPANDFFAGHYLAVPIKLSGAGGVSAVPTGFSAATLDRVESKPGGVVRGRVQFSWRTGVEEDAPSYDVKGAFEATICTAEATQASMPNLDRSRKPVAGKVSGHQRTFPSFLAFVQKNGAEKPLIRLKGYSRKDVSCFSDQPNTPYLFGPEIGAGPDGRYFAGAAMPADWIMQMVDAKFSERSVHAGEWSGMLQIDEVQLGRNGVVRGQMMAATVDEDDDEWSFEVAGTFEAPVCEAPYGTIAP
;
A
#
# COMPACT_ATOMS: atom_id res chain seq x y z
N MET A 1 10.57 -61.75 5.40
CA MET A 1 9.55 -61.76 6.48
C MET A 1 8.59 -60.61 6.19
N ARG A 2 7.48 -60.88 5.49
CA ARG A 2 6.10 -61.07 6.00
C ARG A 2 5.51 -59.84 6.74
N LEU A 3 4.73 -59.06 5.98
CA LEU A 3 3.53 -58.29 6.41
C LEU A 3 2.42 -59.26 6.91
N PRO A 4 1.46 -58.83 7.76
CA PRO A 4 0.17 -58.26 7.27
C PRO A 4 -0.36 -57.07 8.13
N TRP A 5 -1.02 -56.05 7.56
CA TRP A 5 -2.47 -55.89 7.29
C TRP A 5 -3.41 -56.05 8.49
N MET A 6 -4.23 -55.03 8.76
CA MET A 6 -5.68 -55.16 9.01
C MET A 6 -6.43 -53.82 8.82
N LEU A 7 -7.30 -53.80 7.79
CA LEU A 7 -8.52 -52.99 7.71
C LEU A 7 -9.53 -53.48 8.75
N PHE A 8 -10.45 -52.61 9.20
CA PHE A 8 -11.88 -52.95 9.20
C PHE A 8 -12.77 -51.72 8.97
N VAL A 9 -13.82 -51.99 8.19
CA VAL A 9 -14.90 -51.13 7.69
C VAL A 9 -16.10 -51.25 8.63
N ALA A 10 -16.89 -50.19 8.79
CA ALA A 10 -18.35 -50.32 8.94
C ALA A 10 -19.06 -49.03 8.48
N ALA A 11 -19.91 -49.19 7.47
CA ALA A 11 -20.86 -48.22 6.97
C ALA A 11 -22.27 -48.56 7.51
N VAL A 12 -23.09 -47.54 7.80
CA VAL A 12 -24.58 -47.62 7.73
C VAL A 12 -25.15 -46.23 7.41
N ALA A 13 -25.84 -46.11 6.28
CA ALA A 13 -26.91 -45.15 5.98
C ALA A 13 -28.28 -45.92 6.12
N PRO A 14 -29.51 -45.38 5.92
CA PRO A 14 -29.93 -44.05 5.42
C PRO A 14 -31.24 -43.44 6.04
N GLY A 15 -31.62 -42.25 5.57
CA GLY A 15 -32.99 -41.98 5.06
C GLY A 15 -34.04 -41.29 5.97
N CYS A 16 -34.52 -40.13 5.53
CA CYS A 16 -35.96 -39.84 5.34
C CYS A 16 -36.16 -38.51 4.59
N THR A 17 -36.80 -38.60 3.42
CA THR A 17 -37.40 -37.53 2.62
C THR A 17 -38.88 -37.38 2.95
N CYS A 18 -39.43 -36.17 2.96
CA CYS A 18 -40.83 -35.92 2.62
C CYS A 18 -41.01 -34.59 1.88
N LEU A 19 -41.65 -34.72 0.70
CA LEU A 19 -42.18 -33.69 -0.19
C LEU A 19 -43.39 -32.97 0.42
N GLY A 20 -43.68 -31.75 -0.05
CA GLY A 20 -45.01 -31.14 0.11
C GLY A 20 -45.11 -29.67 -0.30
N HIS A 21 -45.32 -29.42 -1.59
CA HIS A 21 -46.01 -28.21 -2.09
C HIS A 21 -47.43 -28.62 -2.49
N PRO A 22 -48.43 -27.73 -2.33
CA PRO A 22 -49.04 -27.16 -3.55
C PRO A 22 -49.44 -25.67 -3.44
N ARG A 23 -49.94 -25.18 -4.58
CA ARG A 23 -50.04 -23.81 -5.14
C ARG A 23 -51.51 -23.40 -5.34
N SER A 24 -51.84 -22.09 -5.28
CA SER A 24 -52.89 -21.33 -6.04
C SER A 24 -53.38 -20.08 -5.25
N GLU A 25 -53.07 -18.81 -5.58
CA GLU A 25 -53.69 -17.85 -6.57
C GLU A 25 -55.17 -17.46 -6.29
N PRO A 26 -55.75 -16.37 -6.87
CA PRO A 26 -55.42 -14.93 -6.83
C PRO A 26 -56.67 -14.06 -6.45
N GLY A 27 -56.53 -12.74 -6.24
CA GLY A 27 -57.70 -11.86 -6.01
C GLY A 27 -57.42 -10.36 -6.07
N SER A 28 -58.21 -9.64 -6.86
CA SER A 28 -57.99 -8.28 -7.36
C SER A 28 -59.10 -7.28 -7.00
N SER A 29 -58.69 -6.02 -6.72
CA SER A 29 -59.36 -4.71 -6.99
C SER A 29 -60.55 -4.26 -6.09
N PRO A 30 -61.01 -2.97 -6.17
CA PRO A 30 -60.31 -1.67 -6.06
C PRO A 30 -61.06 -0.63 -5.15
N SER A 31 -60.50 0.58 -4.93
CA SER A 31 -61.15 1.91 -5.13
C SER A 31 -60.84 3.04 -4.10
N ALA A 32 -60.66 4.25 -4.67
CA ALA A 32 -60.93 5.62 -4.20
C ALA A 32 -60.03 6.38 -3.16
N SER A 33 -59.11 7.19 -3.71
CA SER A 33 -59.01 8.67 -3.65
C SER A 33 -59.20 9.46 -2.33
N ALA A 34 -58.14 10.17 -1.90
CA ALA A 34 -58.18 11.58 -1.46
C ALA A 34 -56.76 12.20 -1.41
N ALA A 35 -56.55 13.31 -2.15
CA ALA A 35 -55.42 14.25 -1.99
C ALA A 35 -55.63 15.08 -0.69
N ALA A 36 -54.67 15.70 0.02
CA ALA A 36 -53.36 16.35 -0.23
C ALA A 36 -52.64 16.50 1.17
N PRO A 37 -51.55 17.29 1.41
CA PRO A 37 -50.67 18.05 0.52
C PRO A 37 -49.16 17.75 0.71
N ARG A 38 -48.38 18.31 -0.21
CA ARG A 38 -46.93 18.36 -0.32
C ARG A 38 -46.21 18.62 1.02
N THR A 39 -45.49 17.61 1.51
CA THR A 39 -44.16 17.81 2.06
C THR A 39 -43.18 17.35 0.99
N ALA A 40 -42.30 18.25 0.56
CA ALA A 40 -41.17 17.87 -0.26
C ALA A 40 -40.38 16.81 0.51
N ALA A 41 -40.58 15.54 0.15
CA ALA A 41 -39.61 14.51 0.44
C ALA A 41 -38.33 15.02 -0.21
N ARG A 42 -37.37 15.41 0.64
CA ARG A 42 -35.97 15.50 0.27
C ARG A 42 -35.71 14.24 -0.56
N ASP A 43 -35.44 14.41 -1.84
CA ASP A 43 -34.83 13.38 -2.64
C ASP A 43 -33.54 13.01 -1.90
N ALA A 44 -33.60 11.98 -1.06
CA ALA A 44 -32.49 11.09 -0.84
C ALA A 44 -32.32 10.36 -2.18
N ALA A 45 -31.85 11.11 -3.18
CA ALA A 45 -31.21 10.54 -4.33
C ALA A 45 -30.12 9.66 -3.74
N THR A 46 -30.35 8.36 -3.81
CA THR A 46 -29.35 7.34 -3.58
C THR A 46 -28.24 7.64 -4.58
N ARG A 47 -27.31 8.53 -4.21
CA ARG A 47 -26.03 8.64 -4.87
C ARG A 47 -25.41 7.29 -4.63
N THR A 48 -25.50 6.43 -5.62
CA THR A 48 -24.50 5.41 -5.85
C THR A 48 -23.20 6.17 -6.03
N ASN A 49 -22.54 6.46 -4.90
CA ASN A 49 -21.21 7.03 -4.86
C ASN A 49 -20.35 6.13 -5.76
N GLY A 50 -19.45 6.71 -6.57
CA GLY A 50 -18.62 5.97 -7.55
C GLY A 50 -17.66 4.93 -6.95
N THR A 51 -17.88 4.52 -5.70
CA THR A 51 -17.15 3.51 -4.96
C THR A 51 -17.60 2.12 -5.39
N SER A 52 -16.63 1.29 -5.79
CA SER A 52 -16.78 -0.10 -6.22
C SER A 52 -15.70 -1.00 -5.59
N THR A 53 -15.10 -0.55 -4.48
CA THR A 53 -14.08 -1.30 -3.75
C THR A 53 -14.69 -2.52 -3.07
N THR A 54 -14.22 -3.71 -3.42
CA THR A 54 -14.70 -4.99 -2.89
C THR A 54 -13.53 -5.91 -2.60
N GLY A 55 -13.75 -6.94 -1.79
CA GLY A 55 -12.70 -7.90 -1.47
C GLY A 55 -13.10 -8.90 -0.39
N THR A 56 -12.09 -9.53 0.19
CA THR A 56 -12.21 -10.50 1.26
C THR A 56 -11.17 -10.23 2.35
N TRP A 57 -11.61 -10.27 3.61
CA TRP A 57 -10.78 -10.14 4.80
C TRP A 57 -10.90 -11.40 5.63
N ASN A 58 -9.85 -12.20 5.65
CA ASN A 58 -9.81 -13.45 6.40
C ASN A 58 -11.09 -14.29 6.19
N GLY A 59 -11.48 -14.48 4.92
CA GLY A 59 -12.69 -15.22 4.52
C GLY A 59 -14.02 -14.45 4.61
N ARG A 60 -14.04 -13.22 5.18
CA ARG A 60 -15.25 -12.38 5.23
C ARG A 60 -15.30 -11.42 4.03
N ALA A 61 -16.45 -11.30 3.37
CA ALA A 61 -16.61 -10.34 2.29
C ALA A 61 -16.47 -8.89 2.80
N PHE A 62 -15.78 -8.06 2.04
CA PHE A 62 -15.71 -6.62 2.21
C PHE A 62 -16.34 -5.95 0.98
N GLU A 63 -17.29 -5.05 1.23
CA GLU A 63 -17.93 -4.22 0.21
C GLU A 63 -17.98 -2.79 0.72
N ALA A 64 -17.34 -1.87 0.02
CA ALA A 64 -17.32 -0.47 0.40
C ALA A 64 -18.62 0.23 -0.02
N LEU A 65 -19.25 0.93 0.93
CA LEU A 65 -20.49 1.69 0.71
C LEU A 65 -20.26 3.20 0.77
N GLY A 66 -19.12 3.65 1.32
CA GLY A 66 -18.77 5.06 1.38
C GLY A 66 -17.29 5.29 1.63
N ALA A 67 -16.84 6.52 1.38
CA ALA A 67 -15.50 6.96 1.70
C ALA A 67 -15.47 8.45 2.08
N HIS A 68 -14.53 8.82 2.93
CA HIS A 68 -14.24 10.22 3.26
C HIS A 68 -12.74 10.46 3.26
N ALA A 69 -12.35 11.74 3.19
CA ALA A 69 -10.96 12.16 3.24
C ALA A 69 -10.78 13.34 4.20
N GLU A 70 -9.59 13.42 4.79
CA GLU A 70 -9.15 14.53 5.64
C GLU A 70 -7.78 14.98 5.13
N ILE A 71 -7.65 16.26 4.79
CA ILE A 71 -6.38 16.84 4.35
C ILE A 71 -5.75 17.58 5.53
N HIS A 72 -4.55 17.14 5.89
CA HIS A 72 -3.68 17.72 6.90
C HIS A 72 -2.53 18.49 6.22
N ALA A 73 -1.74 19.21 7.00
CA ALA A 73 -0.62 20.00 6.47
C ALA A 73 0.36 19.20 5.59
N LYS A 74 0.83 18.01 6.03
CA LYS A 74 1.84 17.22 5.30
C LYS A 74 1.29 15.93 4.67
N TRP A 75 0.05 15.55 4.93
CA TRP A 75 -0.55 14.30 4.42
C TRP A 75 -2.07 14.40 4.29
N MET A 76 -2.67 13.41 3.62
CA MET A 76 -4.11 13.22 3.50
C MET A 76 -4.47 11.81 3.96
N THR A 77 -5.53 11.70 4.74
CA THR A 77 -6.11 10.42 5.13
C THR A 77 -7.33 10.14 4.27
N ILE A 78 -7.40 8.97 3.65
CA ILE A 78 -8.59 8.49 2.93
C ILE A 78 -9.11 7.25 3.66
N THR A 79 -10.35 7.27 4.08
CA THR A 79 -10.98 6.14 4.77
C THR A 79 -12.13 5.60 3.92
N VAL A 80 -12.01 4.36 3.47
CA VAL A 80 -13.03 3.63 2.71
C VAL A 80 -13.71 2.62 3.65
N MET A 81 -15.04 2.64 3.72
CA MET A 81 -15.80 1.95 4.78
C MET A 81 -16.89 1.06 4.20
N ASN A 82 -17.21 -0.03 4.91
CA ASN A 82 -18.31 -0.94 4.58
C ASN A 82 -19.71 -0.43 4.99
N ARG A 83 -19.85 0.88 5.18
CA ARG A 83 -21.11 1.57 5.48
C ARG A 83 -21.14 2.90 4.77
N GLU A 84 -22.33 3.41 4.52
CA GLU A 84 -22.49 4.80 4.10
C GLU A 84 -21.84 5.70 5.16
N VAL A 85 -21.08 6.68 4.68
CA VAL A 85 -20.36 7.63 5.51
C VAL A 85 -20.27 8.97 4.80
N GLY A 86 -20.53 10.04 5.55
CA GLY A 86 -20.30 11.41 5.13
C GLY A 86 -19.51 12.18 6.20
N CYS A 87 -19.39 13.48 6.01
CA CYS A 87 -18.54 14.31 6.89
C CYS A 87 -19.08 14.52 8.30
N THR A 88 -20.34 14.20 8.57
CA THR A 88 -20.91 14.29 9.91
C THR A 88 -20.74 13.01 10.74
N ASP A 89 -20.43 11.88 10.10
CA ASP A 89 -20.40 10.56 10.72
C ASP A 89 -19.16 9.73 10.33
N HIS A 90 -18.08 10.42 9.96
CA HIS A 90 -16.80 9.86 9.50
C HIS A 90 -16.00 9.09 10.56
N LYS A 91 -16.40 9.16 11.84
CA LYS A 91 -15.69 8.44 12.92
C LYS A 91 -15.82 6.92 12.76
N LEU A 92 -14.68 6.24 12.90
CA LEU A 92 -14.60 4.78 12.93
C LEU A 92 -15.30 4.23 14.18
N ARG A 93 -16.15 3.22 13.98
CA ARG A 93 -16.77 2.44 15.06
C ARG A 93 -16.03 1.10 15.20
N GLU A 94 -16.09 0.49 16.37
CA GLU A 94 -15.45 -0.82 16.63
C GLU A 94 -15.95 -1.92 15.69
N THR A 95 -17.19 -1.81 15.22
CA THR A 95 -17.82 -2.78 14.30
C THR A 95 -17.50 -2.51 12.83
N ASP A 96 -16.88 -1.38 12.50
CA ASP A 96 -16.67 -0.96 11.11
C ASP A 96 -15.50 -1.75 10.50
N MET A 97 -15.75 -2.25 9.29
CA MET A 97 -14.68 -2.70 8.39
C MET A 97 -14.27 -1.49 7.56
N ALA A 98 -13.08 -0.96 7.82
CA ALA A 98 -12.53 0.16 7.09
C ALA A 98 -11.08 -0.04 6.63
N LEU A 99 -10.78 0.56 5.49
CA LEU A 99 -9.46 0.72 4.91
C LEU A 99 -9.07 2.18 5.12
N GLN A 100 -7.95 2.43 5.80
CA GLN A 100 -7.42 3.78 5.93
C GLN A 100 -6.09 3.86 5.19
N LEU A 101 -6.05 4.73 4.18
CA LEU A 101 -4.86 5.06 3.41
C LEU A 101 -4.32 6.41 3.93
N THR A 102 -3.02 6.47 4.16
CA THR A 102 -2.32 7.73 4.44
C THR A 102 -1.46 8.07 3.23
N ILE A 103 -1.74 9.21 2.61
CA ILE A 103 -1.06 9.70 1.40
C ILE A 103 -0.26 10.95 1.79
N PRO A 104 1.08 10.94 1.78
CA PRO A 104 1.84 12.13 2.08
C PRO A 104 1.72 13.13 0.93
N THR A 105 1.99 14.40 1.23
CA THR A 105 2.26 15.40 0.21
C THR A 105 3.64 15.16 -0.40
N GLY A 106 3.79 15.38 -1.70
CA GLY A 106 5.06 15.31 -2.39
C GLY A 106 5.92 16.54 -2.15
N PRO A 107 7.17 16.53 -2.65
CA PRO A 107 8.11 17.65 -2.54
C PRO A 107 7.62 18.93 -3.22
N ALA A 108 6.59 18.84 -4.08
CA ALA A 108 5.95 19.97 -4.74
C ALA A 108 4.60 20.37 -4.12
N ASN A 109 4.31 19.93 -2.88
CA ASN A 109 3.03 20.12 -2.19
C ASN A 109 1.83 19.46 -2.90
N ASP A 110 2.08 18.46 -3.75
CA ASP A 110 1.07 17.70 -4.48
C ASP A 110 0.73 16.38 -3.79
N PHE A 111 -0.36 15.70 -4.17
CA PHE A 111 -0.71 14.37 -3.63
C PHE A 111 -0.44 13.26 -4.65
N PHE A 112 0.54 13.45 -5.53
CA PHE A 112 0.91 12.48 -6.56
C PHE A 112 -0.27 12.03 -7.45
N ALA A 113 -1.19 12.96 -7.73
CA ALA A 113 -2.35 12.67 -8.56
C ALA A 113 -1.90 12.22 -9.96
N GLY A 114 -2.49 11.13 -10.46
CA GLY A 114 -2.11 10.47 -11.72
C GLY A 114 -1.00 9.43 -11.60
N HIS A 115 -0.51 9.15 -10.39
CA HIS A 115 0.59 8.21 -10.16
C HIS A 115 0.16 6.99 -9.32
N TYR A 116 0.88 5.88 -9.49
CA TYR A 116 0.79 4.71 -8.62
C TYR A 116 1.64 4.89 -7.37
N LEU A 117 0.99 4.74 -6.21
CA LEU A 117 1.55 4.94 -4.89
C LEU A 117 1.55 3.61 -4.14
N ALA A 118 2.70 3.18 -3.64
CA ALA A 118 2.77 2.12 -2.65
C ALA A 118 2.54 2.74 -1.27
N VAL A 119 1.45 2.38 -0.61
CA VAL A 119 0.97 3.05 0.61
C VAL A 119 0.61 2.02 1.67
N PRO A 120 0.96 2.25 2.95
CA PRO A 120 0.54 1.34 4.00
C PRO A 120 -0.97 1.49 4.16
N ILE A 121 -1.66 0.37 4.33
CA ILE A 121 -3.12 0.39 4.52
C ILE A 121 -3.42 -0.08 5.93
N LYS A 122 -3.97 0.80 6.77
CA LYS A 122 -4.49 0.38 8.08
C LYS A 122 -5.84 -0.28 7.90
N LEU A 123 -6.02 -1.41 8.59
CA LEU A 123 -7.25 -2.19 8.55
C LEU A 123 -7.97 -2.08 9.91
N SER A 124 -9.21 -1.60 9.90
CA SER A 124 -10.10 -1.62 11.09
C SER A 124 -11.06 -2.79 10.97
N GLY A 125 -11.35 -3.51 12.05
CA GLY A 125 -12.29 -4.64 12.04
C GLY A 125 -11.74 -5.94 11.42
N ALA A 126 -10.41 -6.00 11.19
CA ALA A 126 -9.73 -7.09 10.47
C ALA A 126 -9.22 -8.26 11.35
N GLY A 127 -9.71 -8.37 12.59
CA GLY A 127 -9.54 -9.58 13.42
C GLY A 127 -8.10 -9.91 13.82
N GLY A 128 -7.29 -8.90 14.15
CA GLY A 128 -5.92 -9.08 14.67
C GLY A 128 -4.80 -8.49 13.81
N VAL A 129 -5.13 -8.05 12.59
CA VAL A 129 -4.21 -7.31 11.71
C VAL A 129 -4.58 -5.84 11.72
N SER A 130 -3.59 -4.98 11.93
CA SER A 130 -3.76 -3.52 11.92
C SER A 130 -3.25 -2.84 10.66
N ALA A 131 -2.33 -3.45 9.90
CA ALA A 131 -1.70 -2.82 8.74
C ALA A 131 -1.26 -3.82 7.66
N VAL A 132 -1.41 -3.41 6.40
CA VAL A 132 -0.83 -4.06 5.22
C VAL A 132 0.44 -3.30 4.82
N PRO A 133 1.60 -3.98 4.71
CA PRO A 133 2.85 -3.33 4.29
C PRO A 133 2.78 -2.83 2.85
N THR A 134 3.52 -1.75 2.55
CA THR A 134 3.56 -1.06 1.26
C THR A 134 3.89 -1.94 0.06
N GLY A 135 4.71 -2.98 0.24
CA GLY A 135 5.05 -3.92 -0.84
C GLY A 135 3.84 -4.69 -1.39
N PHE A 136 2.74 -4.76 -0.62
CA PHE A 136 1.55 -5.55 -0.94
C PHE A 136 0.35 -4.70 -1.35
N SER A 137 0.48 -3.37 -1.30
CA SER A 137 -0.61 -2.42 -1.50
C SER A 137 -0.22 -1.32 -2.49
N ALA A 138 -1.16 -0.96 -3.34
CA ALA A 138 -1.04 0.13 -4.29
C ALA A 138 -2.33 0.97 -4.30
N ALA A 139 -2.18 2.27 -4.48
CA ALA A 139 -3.27 3.20 -4.72
C ALA A 139 -2.94 4.12 -5.89
N THR A 140 -3.96 4.59 -6.59
CA THR A 140 -3.85 5.73 -7.52
C THR A 140 -4.86 6.78 -7.14
N LEU A 141 -4.48 8.05 -7.25
CA LEU A 141 -5.42 9.17 -7.12
C LEU A 141 -5.63 9.78 -8.49
N ASP A 142 -6.83 9.61 -9.04
CA ASP A 142 -7.16 10.12 -10.38
C ASP A 142 -7.53 11.61 -10.33
N ARG A 143 -8.10 12.07 -9.19
CA ARG A 143 -8.52 13.46 -8.97
C ARG A 143 -8.44 13.80 -7.48
N VAL A 144 -7.96 15.00 -7.16
CA VAL A 144 -7.92 15.54 -5.79
C VAL A 144 -8.43 16.99 -5.82
N GLU A 145 -9.59 17.26 -5.23
CA GLU A 145 -10.11 18.62 -5.07
C GLU A 145 -9.85 19.12 -3.64
N SER A 146 -8.67 19.68 -3.36
CA SER A 146 -8.16 19.95 -2.00
C SER A 146 -8.90 21.05 -1.18
N LYS A 147 -10.23 21.05 -1.16
CA LYS A 147 -11.09 21.98 -0.41
C LYS A 147 -12.16 21.18 0.36
N PRO A 148 -12.68 21.69 1.48
CA PRO A 148 -13.79 21.04 2.18
C PRO A 148 -15.02 20.88 1.27
N GLY A 149 -15.63 19.70 1.29
CA GLY A 149 -16.71 19.31 0.39
C GLY A 149 -16.27 18.92 -1.03
N GLY A 150 -14.98 19.08 -1.35
CA GLY A 150 -14.38 18.58 -2.58
C GLY A 150 -14.31 17.05 -2.59
N VAL A 151 -14.02 16.50 -3.76
CA VAL A 151 -13.97 15.06 -4.00
C VAL A 151 -12.56 14.58 -4.34
N VAL A 152 -12.17 13.45 -3.74
CA VAL A 152 -11.03 12.64 -4.13
C VAL A 152 -11.51 11.37 -4.82
N ARG A 153 -10.98 11.08 -6.00
CA ARG A 153 -11.24 9.82 -6.72
C ARG A 153 -9.96 9.05 -6.85
N GLY A 154 -10.04 7.74 -6.67
CA GLY A 154 -8.89 6.88 -6.81
C GLY A 154 -9.24 5.41 -6.94
N ARG A 155 -8.19 4.61 -7.04
CA ARG A 155 -8.25 3.15 -6.99
C ARG A 155 -7.35 2.65 -5.87
N VAL A 156 -7.73 1.55 -5.27
CA VAL A 156 -6.91 0.82 -4.30
C VAL A 156 -6.85 -0.64 -4.71
N GLN A 157 -5.69 -1.26 -4.54
CA GLN A 157 -5.50 -2.70 -4.68
C GLN A 157 -4.48 -3.17 -3.65
N PHE A 158 -4.79 -4.21 -2.90
CA PHE A 158 -3.79 -4.91 -2.10
C PHE A 158 -4.13 -6.39 -1.97
N SER A 159 -3.09 -7.20 -1.82
CA SER A 159 -3.21 -8.63 -1.54
C SER A 159 -2.11 -9.03 -0.57
N TRP A 160 -2.50 -9.51 0.62
CA TRP A 160 -1.57 -9.78 1.71
C TRP A 160 -2.00 -10.98 2.55
N ARG A 161 -1.02 -11.75 3.03
CA ARG A 161 -1.22 -12.90 3.90
C ARG A 161 -0.24 -12.81 5.07
N THR A 162 -0.68 -13.15 6.28
CA THR A 162 0.12 -13.04 7.50
C THR A 162 1.18 -14.13 7.67
N GLY A 163 1.11 -15.20 6.86
CA GLY A 163 1.97 -16.38 6.92
C GLY A 163 2.09 -17.06 5.57
N VAL A 164 2.91 -18.12 5.51
CA VAL A 164 3.16 -18.91 4.28
C VAL A 164 2.23 -20.12 4.19
N GLU A 165 1.60 -20.48 5.31
CA GLU A 165 0.67 -21.57 5.47
C GLU A 165 -0.62 -21.31 4.67
N GLU A 166 -1.32 -22.39 4.31
CA GLU A 166 -2.55 -22.30 3.52
C GLU A 166 -3.70 -21.65 4.29
N ASP A 167 -3.75 -21.87 5.60
CA ASP A 167 -4.77 -21.37 6.53
C ASP A 167 -4.42 -20.02 7.16
N ALA A 168 -3.25 -19.45 6.85
CA ALA A 168 -2.86 -18.14 7.35
C ALA A 168 -3.85 -17.06 6.88
N PRO A 169 -4.28 -16.15 7.78
CA PRO A 169 -5.17 -15.03 7.42
C PRO A 169 -4.73 -14.31 6.16
N SER A 170 -5.67 -14.15 5.22
CA SER A 170 -5.44 -13.52 3.93
C SER A 170 -6.43 -12.39 3.67
N TYR A 171 -5.97 -11.37 2.96
CA TYR A 171 -6.68 -10.14 2.70
C TYR A 171 -6.46 -9.78 1.24
N ASP A 172 -7.53 -9.62 0.48
CA ASP A 172 -7.47 -9.21 -0.93
C ASP A 172 -8.58 -8.21 -1.19
N VAL A 173 -8.22 -7.02 -1.66
CA VAL A 173 -9.19 -5.95 -1.94
C VAL A 173 -8.74 -5.22 -3.19
N LYS A 174 -9.71 -4.87 -4.04
CA LYS A 174 -9.51 -4.02 -5.21
C LYS A 174 -10.75 -3.21 -5.55
N GLY A 175 -10.54 -2.04 -6.14
CA GLY A 175 -11.60 -1.28 -6.79
C GLY A 175 -11.37 0.22 -6.76
N ALA A 176 -12.40 0.97 -7.18
CA ALA A 176 -12.39 2.42 -7.16
C ALA A 176 -13.11 2.97 -5.93
N PHE A 177 -12.69 4.14 -5.45
CA PHE A 177 -13.38 4.87 -4.40
C PHE A 177 -13.62 6.34 -4.81
N GLU A 178 -14.69 6.91 -4.28
CA GLU A 178 -14.96 8.34 -4.31
C GLU A 178 -15.14 8.83 -2.87
N ALA A 179 -14.23 9.67 -2.40
CA ALA A 179 -14.18 10.16 -1.03
C ALA A 179 -14.51 11.66 -0.98
N THR A 180 -15.39 12.06 -0.07
CA THR A 180 -15.66 13.48 0.20
C THR A 180 -14.65 14.02 1.20
N ILE A 181 -14.06 15.18 0.93
CA ILE A 181 -13.12 15.86 1.83
C ILE A 181 -13.90 16.57 2.94
N CYS A 182 -13.67 16.14 4.18
CA CYS A 182 -14.38 16.64 5.34
C CYS A 182 -13.66 17.80 6.02
N THR A 183 -12.33 17.73 6.05
CA THR A 183 -11.45 18.79 6.54
C THR A 183 -10.34 19.01 5.53
N ALA A 184 -9.89 20.26 5.40
CA ALA A 184 -8.74 20.58 4.56
C ALA A 184 -7.91 21.72 5.14
N GLU A 185 -6.69 21.37 5.52
CA GLU A 185 -5.62 22.30 5.86
C GLU A 185 -4.83 22.72 4.62
N ALA A 186 -4.06 23.81 4.73
CA ALA A 186 -3.13 24.21 3.69
C ALA A 186 -1.95 23.22 3.64
N THR A 187 -1.66 22.69 2.45
CA THR A 187 -0.62 21.67 2.28
C THR A 187 0.79 22.29 2.24
N GLN A 188 1.74 21.55 2.79
CA GLN A 188 3.18 21.80 2.80
C GLN A 188 3.89 20.50 2.47
N ALA A 189 5.05 20.56 1.81
CA ALA A 189 5.80 19.38 1.43
C ALA A 189 6.17 18.53 2.66
N SER A 190 6.02 17.21 2.55
CA SER A 190 6.43 16.29 3.61
C SER A 190 7.95 16.22 3.77
N MET A 191 8.71 16.68 2.77
CA MET A 191 10.17 16.60 2.74
C MET A 191 10.79 17.79 1.99
N PRO A 192 12.08 18.11 2.24
CA PRO A 192 12.76 19.18 1.51
C PRO A 192 12.85 18.89 0.02
N ASN A 193 12.85 19.97 -0.78
CA ASN A 193 13.02 19.86 -2.23
C ASN A 193 14.48 19.61 -2.58
N LEU A 194 14.84 18.35 -2.81
CA LEU A 194 16.18 17.92 -3.19
C LEU A 194 16.31 17.77 -4.73
N ASP A 195 17.51 17.99 -5.24
CA ASP A 195 17.81 17.87 -6.68
C ASP A 195 17.84 16.41 -7.14
N ARG A 196 16.72 15.99 -7.75
CA ARG A 196 16.51 14.62 -8.28
C ARG A 196 17.21 14.36 -9.61
N SER A 197 17.73 15.39 -10.28
CA SER A 197 18.33 15.26 -11.62
C SER A 197 19.77 14.73 -11.59
N ARG A 198 20.37 14.66 -10.40
CA ARG A 198 21.78 14.24 -10.22
C ARG A 198 22.00 12.80 -10.65
N LYS A 199 23.16 12.51 -11.24
CA LYS A 199 23.62 11.15 -11.54
C LYS A 199 25.09 11.04 -11.10
N PRO A 200 25.43 10.19 -10.11
CA PRO A 200 24.56 9.27 -9.36
C PRO A 200 23.75 9.96 -8.24
N VAL A 201 22.96 9.19 -7.49
CA VAL A 201 22.38 9.62 -6.20
C VAL A 201 23.48 10.11 -5.28
N ALA A 202 23.29 11.29 -4.72
CA ALA A 202 24.28 11.96 -3.88
C ALA A 202 23.62 12.92 -2.89
N GLY A 203 24.36 13.31 -1.87
CA GLY A 203 23.95 14.34 -0.93
C GLY A 203 24.76 14.34 0.34
N LYS A 204 24.16 14.82 1.44
CA LYS A 204 24.82 14.95 2.74
C LYS A 204 24.40 13.78 3.63
N VAL A 205 25.36 13.16 4.29
CA VAL A 205 25.13 12.11 5.29
C VAL A 205 26.07 12.38 6.46
N SER A 206 25.52 12.58 7.66
CA SER A 206 26.26 12.94 8.87
C SER A 206 27.25 14.09 8.64
N GLY A 207 26.77 15.21 8.10
CA GLY A 207 27.66 16.36 7.83
C GLY A 207 28.47 16.27 6.53
N HIS A 208 28.70 15.07 5.98
CA HIS A 208 29.65 14.85 4.90
C HIS A 208 28.99 14.59 3.54
N GLN A 209 29.59 15.09 2.46
CA GLN A 209 29.14 14.76 1.10
C GLN A 209 29.42 13.29 0.80
N ARG A 210 28.39 12.58 0.34
CA ARG A 210 28.44 11.17 -0.07
C ARG A 210 27.80 11.00 -1.44
N THR A 211 28.31 10.03 -2.17
CA THR A 211 27.80 9.61 -3.49
C THR A 211 27.58 8.10 -3.49
N PHE A 212 26.52 7.65 -4.15
CA PHE A 212 26.17 6.23 -4.28
C PHE A 212 26.29 5.82 -5.74
N PRO A 213 27.50 5.59 -6.26
CA PRO A 213 27.73 5.36 -7.69
C PRO A 213 27.12 4.05 -8.23
N SER A 214 26.73 3.12 -7.36
CA SER A 214 26.21 1.81 -7.77
C SER A 214 24.93 1.49 -7.01
N PHE A 215 23.95 0.92 -7.70
CA PHE A 215 22.75 0.37 -7.08
C PHE A 215 22.57 -1.08 -7.50
N LEU A 216 21.92 -1.90 -6.66
CA LEU A 216 21.51 -3.26 -6.98
C LEU A 216 20.01 -3.41 -6.67
N ALA A 217 19.28 -4.11 -7.55
CA ALA A 217 17.87 -4.40 -7.38
C ALA A 217 17.68 -5.89 -7.07
N PHE A 218 17.33 -6.23 -5.83
CA PHE A 218 17.10 -7.60 -5.40
C PHE A 218 15.63 -7.96 -5.60
N VAL A 219 15.36 -9.03 -6.34
CA VAL A 219 14.00 -9.48 -6.61
C VAL A 219 13.64 -10.60 -5.65
N GLN A 220 12.62 -10.38 -4.82
CA GLN A 220 12.05 -11.37 -3.93
C GLN A 220 10.72 -11.87 -4.50
N LYS A 221 10.60 -13.20 -4.62
CA LYS A 221 9.32 -13.85 -4.87
C LYS A 221 8.73 -14.23 -3.52
N ASN A 222 7.77 -13.47 -3.03
CA ASN A 222 6.91 -13.95 -1.96
C ASN A 222 5.81 -14.83 -2.59
N GLY A 223 5.15 -15.71 -1.86
CA GLY A 223 4.13 -16.60 -2.42
C GLY A 223 2.91 -15.90 -3.05
N ALA A 224 2.84 -14.56 -3.00
CA ALA A 224 1.90 -13.79 -3.79
C ALA A 224 2.45 -13.66 -5.22
N GLU A 225 1.58 -13.69 -6.22
CA GLU A 225 1.95 -13.76 -7.65
C GLU A 225 2.80 -12.57 -8.17
N LYS A 226 3.17 -11.60 -7.32
CA LYS A 226 3.90 -10.38 -7.70
C LYS A 226 5.28 -10.33 -7.04
N PRO A 227 6.37 -10.21 -7.82
CA PRO A 227 7.71 -10.05 -7.26
C PRO A 227 7.83 -8.70 -6.55
N LEU A 228 8.52 -8.69 -5.40
CA LEU A 228 8.97 -7.49 -4.72
C LEU A 228 10.39 -7.15 -5.18
N ILE A 229 10.69 -5.86 -5.32
CA ILE A 229 11.99 -5.32 -5.65
C ILE A 229 12.50 -4.55 -4.44
N ARG A 230 13.71 -4.87 -4.00
CA ARG A 230 14.42 -4.18 -2.94
C ARG A 230 15.66 -3.51 -3.53
N LEU A 231 15.80 -2.20 -3.33
CA LEU A 231 16.95 -1.44 -3.84
C LEU A 231 18.00 -1.23 -2.76
N LYS A 232 19.28 -1.41 -3.13
CA LYS A 232 20.41 -1.03 -2.28
C LYS A 232 21.39 -0.16 -3.07
N GLY A 233 21.67 1.04 -2.56
CA GLY A 233 22.69 1.95 -3.11
C GLY A 233 24.00 1.83 -2.36
N TYR A 234 25.13 1.74 -3.06
CA TYR A 234 26.44 1.53 -2.47
C TYR A 234 27.36 2.71 -2.72
N SER A 235 28.16 3.06 -1.72
CA SER A 235 29.19 4.11 -1.80
C SER A 235 30.44 3.71 -2.61
N ARG A 236 30.45 2.53 -3.24
CA ARG A 236 31.58 1.99 -4.04
C ARG A 236 31.12 1.61 -5.45
N LYS A 237 32.04 1.72 -6.42
CA LYS A 237 31.77 1.41 -7.84
C LYS A 237 31.69 -0.10 -8.11
N ASP A 238 32.57 -0.88 -7.49
CA ASP A 238 32.71 -2.30 -7.79
C ASP A 238 31.92 -3.15 -6.80
N VAL A 239 30.62 -3.30 -7.06
CA VAL A 239 29.71 -4.16 -6.28
C VAL A 239 29.07 -5.21 -7.18
N SER A 240 28.90 -6.42 -6.65
CA SER A 240 28.23 -7.53 -7.34
C SER A 240 27.17 -8.12 -6.41
N CYS A 241 26.21 -8.87 -6.97
CA CYS A 241 25.09 -9.44 -6.20
C CYS A 241 25.53 -10.32 -5.00
N PHE A 242 26.77 -10.80 -5.02
CA PHE A 242 27.37 -11.67 -4.00
C PHE A 242 28.73 -11.13 -3.53
N SER A 243 28.93 -9.80 -3.54
CA SER A 243 30.20 -9.25 -3.03
C SER A 243 30.31 -9.48 -1.52
N ASP A 244 31.14 -10.44 -1.11
CA ASP A 244 31.37 -10.92 0.26
C ASP A 244 32.02 -9.91 1.22
N GLN A 245 31.91 -8.59 1.00
CA GLN A 245 32.61 -7.60 1.84
C GLN A 245 31.69 -6.96 2.89
N PRO A 246 31.91 -7.21 4.20
CA PRO A 246 30.99 -6.82 5.27
C PRO A 246 30.92 -5.31 5.61
N ASN A 247 31.65 -4.43 4.92
CA ASN A 247 31.93 -3.08 5.45
C ASN A 247 31.66 -1.91 4.48
N THR A 248 30.71 -2.01 3.55
CA THR A 248 30.40 -0.87 2.65
C THR A 248 29.14 -0.15 3.12
N PRO A 249 29.21 1.15 3.51
CA PRO A 249 28.01 1.95 3.77
C PRO A 249 27.06 1.87 2.59
N TYR A 250 25.80 1.56 2.88
CA TYR A 250 24.77 1.38 1.88
C TYR A 250 23.47 2.06 2.28
N LEU A 251 22.79 2.58 1.27
CA LEU A 251 21.46 3.12 1.36
C LEU A 251 20.47 1.99 1.10
N PHE A 252 19.68 1.63 2.11
CA PHE A 252 18.61 0.66 1.99
C PHE A 252 17.33 1.38 1.61
N GLY A 253 16.80 1.03 0.44
CA GLY A 253 15.49 1.47 0.02
C GLY A 253 14.37 0.52 0.43
N PRO A 254 13.12 0.99 0.36
CA PRO A 254 11.94 0.16 0.60
C PRO A 254 11.85 -1.06 -0.32
N GLU A 255 11.05 -2.03 0.13
CA GLU A 255 10.51 -3.06 -0.74
C GLU A 255 9.31 -2.52 -1.53
N ILE A 256 9.32 -2.76 -2.83
CA ILE A 256 8.32 -2.27 -3.77
C ILE A 256 7.75 -3.47 -4.51
N GLY A 257 6.43 -3.63 -4.54
CA GLY A 257 5.84 -4.59 -5.47
C GLY A 257 6.18 -4.19 -6.91
N ALA A 258 6.45 -5.14 -7.80
CA ALA A 258 6.33 -4.87 -9.22
C ALA A 258 4.83 -4.62 -9.50
N GLY A 259 4.49 -3.47 -10.07
CA GLY A 259 3.11 -3.12 -10.40
C GLY A 259 2.46 -4.19 -11.28
N PRO A 260 1.11 -4.21 -11.38
CA PRO A 260 0.46 -5.07 -12.35
C PRO A 260 1.08 -4.86 -13.74
N ASP A 261 1.44 -5.95 -14.41
CA ASP A 261 2.00 -5.98 -15.77
C ASP A 261 3.40 -5.36 -15.97
N GLY A 262 4.20 -5.20 -14.91
CA GLY A 262 5.60 -4.76 -15.02
C GLY A 262 5.76 -3.30 -15.48
N ARG A 263 4.74 -2.46 -15.29
CA ARG A 263 4.72 -1.06 -15.73
C ARG A 263 4.68 -0.07 -14.56
N TYR A 264 5.63 0.86 -14.61
CA TYR A 264 5.67 2.25 -14.07
C TYR A 264 5.16 2.50 -12.64
N PHE A 265 6.08 2.90 -11.75
CA PHE A 265 5.75 3.67 -10.53
C PHE A 265 6.27 5.10 -10.69
N ALA A 266 5.40 6.04 -11.05
CA ALA A 266 5.79 7.44 -11.23
C ALA A 266 5.97 8.21 -9.90
N GLY A 267 6.44 7.53 -8.85
CA GLY A 267 6.57 8.10 -7.52
C GLY A 267 5.80 7.24 -6.54
N ALA A 268 6.47 6.27 -5.98
CA ALA A 268 6.15 5.78 -4.68
C ALA A 268 6.38 6.92 -3.69
N ALA A 269 5.28 7.58 -3.33
CA ALA A 269 5.14 8.27 -2.07
C ALA A 269 5.12 7.21 -0.95
N MET A 270 6.24 6.50 -0.81
CA MET A 270 6.31 5.39 0.13
C MET A 270 6.63 5.95 1.52
N PRO A 271 5.96 5.46 2.57
CA PRO A 271 6.42 5.59 3.96
C PRO A 271 7.69 4.75 4.20
N ALA A 272 8.52 4.57 3.18
CA ALA A 272 9.68 3.74 3.28
C ALA A 272 10.55 4.25 4.41
N ASP A 273 10.70 3.45 5.46
CA ASP A 273 11.80 3.61 6.39
C ASP A 273 13.07 3.42 5.56
N TRP A 274 13.58 4.52 4.98
CA TRP A 274 14.86 4.50 4.32
C TRP A 274 15.88 4.31 5.41
N ILE A 275 16.59 3.19 5.35
CA ILE A 275 17.62 2.91 6.35
C ILE A 275 18.95 3.20 5.67
N MET A 276 19.61 4.28 6.07
CA MET A 276 21.01 4.47 5.76
C MET A 276 21.82 3.67 6.77
N GLN A 277 22.43 2.57 6.33
CA GLN A 277 23.38 1.84 7.17
C GLN A 277 24.78 2.34 6.90
N MET A 278 25.39 2.94 7.92
CA MET A 278 26.77 3.40 7.89
C MET A 278 27.66 2.48 8.73
N VAL A 279 28.75 2.04 8.12
CA VAL A 279 29.86 1.40 8.82
C VAL A 279 30.93 2.48 9.02
N ASP A 280 31.07 2.97 10.24
CA ASP A 280 32.24 3.77 10.64
C ASP A 280 33.35 2.81 11.08
N ALA A 281 34.59 3.06 10.66
CA ALA A 281 35.73 2.26 11.09
C ALA A 281 36.01 2.38 12.61
N LYS A 282 35.45 3.39 13.29
CA LYS A 282 35.64 3.64 14.73
C LYS A 282 34.46 3.20 15.60
N PHE A 283 33.26 3.08 15.04
CA PHE A 283 32.04 2.75 15.77
C PHE A 283 31.31 1.66 14.99
N SER A 284 30.92 0.59 15.66
CA SER A 284 30.09 -0.49 15.09
C SER A 284 28.96 0.03 14.19
N GLU A 285 28.50 -0.80 13.24
CA GLU A 285 27.39 -0.52 12.32
C GLU A 285 26.29 0.33 12.98
N ARG A 286 26.01 1.51 12.40
CA ARG A 286 24.94 2.40 12.87
C ARG A 286 23.96 2.65 11.73
N SER A 287 22.69 2.52 12.05
CA SER A 287 21.59 2.75 11.11
C SER A 287 20.95 4.11 11.41
N VAL A 288 20.77 4.93 10.38
CA VAL A 288 19.97 6.16 10.42
C VAL A 288 18.70 5.89 9.63
N HIS A 289 17.56 6.19 10.23
CA HIS A 289 16.26 5.95 9.62
C HIS A 289 15.70 7.28 9.13
N ALA A 290 15.19 7.33 7.91
CA ALA A 290 14.28 8.41 7.55
C ALA A 290 12.99 8.23 8.36
N GLY A 291 12.48 9.31 8.95
CA GLY A 291 11.14 9.31 9.51
C GLY A 291 10.09 8.98 8.46
N GLU A 292 8.88 8.59 8.90
CA GLU A 292 7.77 8.32 7.99
C GLU A 292 7.58 9.49 7.01
N TRP A 293 7.31 9.17 5.73
CA TRP A 293 7.02 10.17 4.68
C TRP A 293 8.19 11.08 4.28
N SER A 294 9.40 10.74 4.71
CA SER A 294 10.62 11.52 4.45
C SER A 294 11.39 11.02 3.22
N GLY A 295 10.72 10.36 2.29
CA GLY A 295 11.33 9.89 1.05
C GLY A 295 10.36 9.69 -0.11
N MET A 296 10.90 9.69 -1.32
CA MET A 296 10.18 9.46 -2.56
C MET A 296 11.05 8.60 -3.47
N LEU A 297 10.42 7.62 -4.12
CA LEU A 297 11.06 6.76 -5.11
C LEU A 297 10.23 6.66 -6.37
N GLN A 298 10.73 7.15 -7.48
CA GLN A 298 10.12 7.01 -8.78
C GLN A 298 10.85 5.91 -9.57
N ILE A 299 10.10 4.90 -10.03
CA ILE A 299 10.59 3.85 -10.92
C ILE A 299 10.14 4.15 -12.33
N ASP A 300 11.10 4.49 -13.18
CA ASP A 300 10.88 4.78 -14.59
C ASP A 300 10.85 3.48 -15.42
N GLU A 301 11.61 2.47 -15.01
CA GLU A 301 11.74 1.22 -15.77
C GLU A 301 12.05 0.02 -14.87
N VAL A 302 11.45 -1.13 -15.17
CA VAL A 302 11.74 -2.43 -14.54
C VAL A 302 11.90 -3.50 -15.61
N GLN A 303 13.06 -4.16 -15.65
CA GLN A 303 13.30 -5.35 -16.46
C GLN A 303 13.71 -6.52 -15.55
N LEU A 304 12.82 -7.50 -15.33
CA LEU A 304 13.03 -8.60 -14.35
C LEU A 304 13.73 -9.85 -14.94
N GLY A 305 14.56 -9.70 -15.96
CA GLY A 305 15.24 -10.82 -16.63
C GLY A 305 16.71 -10.98 -16.25
N ARG A 306 17.38 -11.96 -16.87
CA ARG A 306 18.84 -12.10 -16.81
C ARG A 306 19.50 -10.85 -17.41
N ASN A 307 20.36 -10.18 -16.64
CA ASN A 307 20.90 -8.84 -16.95
C ASN A 307 19.85 -7.73 -16.99
N GLY A 308 18.71 -7.96 -16.35
CA GLY A 308 17.67 -6.97 -16.15
C GLY A 308 18.17 -5.79 -15.31
N VAL A 309 17.40 -4.71 -15.34
CA VAL A 309 17.75 -3.44 -14.73
C VAL A 309 16.51 -2.73 -14.23
N VAL A 310 16.66 -2.01 -13.13
CA VAL A 310 15.65 -1.10 -12.59
C VAL A 310 16.24 0.31 -12.65
N ARG A 311 15.51 1.24 -13.26
CA ARG A 311 15.91 2.65 -13.38
C ARG A 311 14.90 3.55 -12.71
N GLY A 312 15.39 4.63 -12.14
CA GLY A 312 14.51 5.57 -11.46
C GLY A 312 15.22 6.75 -10.84
N GLN A 313 14.46 7.46 -10.04
CA GLN A 313 14.89 8.62 -9.27
C GLN A 313 14.48 8.43 -7.83
N MET A 314 15.28 8.92 -6.91
CA MET A 314 14.94 8.89 -5.50
C MET A 314 15.33 10.17 -4.80
N MET A 315 14.65 10.41 -3.68
CA MET A 315 15.05 11.36 -2.67
C MET A 315 14.70 10.81 -1.30
N ALA A 316 15.55 11.01 -0.32
CA ALA A 316 15.29 10.63 1.06
C ALA A 316 16.01 11.62 1.98
N ALA A 317 15.34 12.00 3.05
CA ALA A 317 15.88 12.90 4.05
C ALA A 317 15.48 12.45 5.45
N THR A 318 16.26 12.83 6.45
CA THR A 318 15.82 12.84 7.86
C THR A 318 15.06 14.15 8.09
N VAL A 319 13.74 14.11 8.01
CA VAL A 319 12.88 15.29 8.22
C VAL A 319 12.44 15.33 9.67
N ASP A 320 12.51 16.51 10.29
CA ASP A 320 12.10 16.74 11.67
C ASP A 320 12.88 15.90 12.73
N GLU A 321 14.09 15.42 12.38
CA GLU A 321 15.03 14.81 13.34
C GLU A 321 16.01 15.85 13.89
N ASP A 322 16.15 15.91 15.22
CA ASP A 322 17.00 16.88 15.93
C ASP A 322 18.51 16.48 15.98
N ASP A 323 18.91 15.39 15.32
CA ASP A 323 20.30 14.91 15.33
C ASP A 323 21.06 15.32 14.05
N ASP A 324 21.65 16.53 14.10
CA ASP A 324 22.51 17.04 13.02
C ASP A 324 23.71 16.13 12.73
N GLU A 325 24.21 15.39 13.73
CA GLU A 325 25.35 14.48 13.58
C GLU A 325 24.97 13.21 12.82
N TRP A 326 23.70 12.80 12.90
CA TRP A 326 23.18 11.58 12.27
C TRP A 326 21.98 11.84 11.37
N SER A 327 22.06 12.91 10.58
CA SER A 327 21.08 13.24 9.53
C SER A 327 21.53 12.78 8.13
N PHE A 328 20.59 12.62 7.21
CA PHE A 328 20.93 12.51 5.79
C PHE A 328 19.93 13.23 4.89
N GLU A 329 20.42 13.68 3.73
CA GLU A 329 19.65 14.23 2.62
C GLU A 329 20.30 13.74 1.34
N VAL A 330 19.65 12.85 0.62
CA VAL A 330 20.18 12.24 -0.61
C VAL A 330 19.14 12.32 -1.72
N ALA A 331 19.59 12.63 -2.94
CA ALA A 331 18.73 12.61 -4.10
C ALA A 331 19.50 12.34 -5.39
N GLY A 332 18.80 11.86 -6.40
CA GLY A 332 19.32 11.70 -7.75
C GLY A 332 18.67 10.53 -8.49
N THR A 333 19.32 10.13 -9.56
CA THR A 333 18.92 9.05 -10.45
C THR A 333 19.81 7.83 -10.23
N PHE A 334 19.22 6.65 -10.43
CA PHE A 334 19.93 5.39 -10.29
C PHE A 334 19.63 4.44 -11.46
N GLU A 335 20.56 3.53 -11.68
CA GLU A 335 20.42 2.37 -12.54
C GLU A 335 20.92 1.16 -11.75
N ALA A 336 20.04 0.19 -11.52
CA ALA A 336 20.25 -0.92 -10.62
C ALA A 336 20.11 -2.24 -11.37
N PRO A 337 21.20 -2.94 -11.75
CA PRO A 337 21.10 -4.30 -12.28
C PRO A 337 20.33 -5.21 -11.31
N VAL A 338 19.54 -6.11 -11.90
CA VAL A 338 18.72 -7.07 -11.16
C VAL A 338 19.59 -8.22 -10.66
N CYS A 339 19.56 -8.40 -9.35
CA CYS A 339 20.05 -9.56 -8.65
C CYS A 339 18.90 -10.53 -8.42
N GLU A 340 18.96 -11.68 -9.09
CA GLU A 340 18.16 -12.83 -8.69
C GLU A 340 18.72 -13.33 -7.36
N ALA A 341 18.08 -12.95 -6.25
CA ALA A 341 18.46 -13.49 -4.95
C ALA A 341 18.28 -15.02 -5.02
N PRO A 342 19.29 -15.84 -4.67
CA PRO A 342 19.08 -17.25 -4.49
C PRO A 342 18.05 -17.41 -3.37
N TYR A 343 17.01 -18.17 -3.64
CA TYR A 343 15.95 -18.50 -2.70
C TYR A 343 16.54 -18.88 -1.34
N GLY A 344 16.25 -18.10 -0.30
CA GLY A 344 16.72 -18.38 1.05
C GLY A 344 16.73 -17.16 1.95
N THR A 345 15.62 -16.99 2.68
CA THR A 345 15.54 -16.36 4.02
C THR A 345 16.38 -15.11 4.26
N ILE A 346 15.76 -13.95 4.10
CA ILE A 346 16.02 -12.87 5.05
C ILE A 346 15.05 -13.15 6.19
N ALA A 347 15.56 -13.70 7.29
CA ALA A 347 14.84 -13.80 8.54
C ALA A 347 14.38 -12.39 8.97
N PRO A 348 13.22 -12.27 9.67
CA PRO A 348 12.69 -10.99 10.14
C PRO A 348 13.71 -10.15 10.92
#